data_AF-A0A6I3U9S2-F1
#
_entry.id   AF-A0A6I3U9S2-F1
#
_cell.length_a   1.000
_cell.length_b   1.000
_cell.length_c   1.000
_cell.angle_alpha   90.00
_cell.angle_beta   90.00
_cell.angle_gamma   90.00
#
_symmetry.space_group_name_H-M   'P 1'
#
loop_
_entity.id
_entity.type
_entity.pdbx_description
1 polymer ?
#
loop_
_entity_poly.entity_id
_entity_poly.type
_entity_poly.pdbx_seq_one_letter_code
_entity_poly.pdbx_strand_id
1 'polypeptide(L)'
;SKVAAEVIGAVGKDNLVAAAHCATRLRLVLKDEAKVNQAALDNNADVKGTFSTNGQYQIIIGPGDVNFVYAEIIKKTGLKEVSTDDL
;
A
#
# COMPACT_ATOMS: atom_id res chain seq x y z
N SER A 1 2.63 -12.90 0.41
CA SER A 1 3.78 -11.99 0.54
C SER A 1 3.92 -11.51 1.98
N LYS A 2 5.17 -11.51 2.50
CA LYS A 2 5.52 -10.94 3.82
C LYS A 2 5.29 -9.42 3.84
N VAL A 3 5.83 -8.72 2.84
CA VAL A 3 5.68 -7.27 2.65
C VAL A 3 4.22 -6.84 2.61
N ALA A 4 3.35 -7.58 1.91
CA ALA A 4 1.92 -7.28 1.88
C ALA A 4 1.27 -7.32 3.28
N ALA A 5 1.63 -8.33 4.10
CA ALA A 5 1.09 -8.44 5.46
C ALA A 5 1.62 -7.33 6.37
N GLU A 6 2.89 -6.96 6.22
CA GLU A 6 3.51 -5.86 6.97
C GLU A 6 2.90 -4.51 6.59
N VAL A 7 2.67 -4.26 5.29
CA VAL A 7 1.97 -3.05 4.83
C VAL A 7 0.56 -3.00 5.40
N ILE A 8 -0.23 -4.09 5.31
CA ILE A 8 -1.58 -4.14 5.87
C ILE A 8 -1.56 -3.88 7.39
N GLY A 9 -0.59 -4.47 8.10
CA GLY A 9 -0.44 -4.26 9.54
C GLY A 9 -0.07 -2.83 9.90
N ALA A 10 0.80 -2.19 9.10
CA ALA A 10 1.23 -0.82 9.34
C ALA A 10 0.12 0.20 9.04
N VAL A 11 -0.69 0.00 8.01
CA VAL A 11 -1.76 0.95 7.65
C VAL A 11 -3.07 0.66 8.38
N GLY A 12 -3.28 -0.58 8.82
CA GLY A 12 -4.55 -1.08 9.37
C GLY A 12 -5.49 -1.59 8.28
N LYS A 13 -5.95 -2.84 8.41
CA LYS A 13 -6.83 -3.46 7.41
C LYS A 13 -8.16 -2.73 7.25
N ASP A 14 -8.72 -2.24 8.35
CA ASP A 14 -9.97 -1.48 8.41
C ASP A 14 -9.79 -0.01 7.96
N ASN A 15 -8.55 0.47 7.90
CA ASN A 15 -8.22 1.81 7.42
C ASN A 15 -8.12 1.88 5.88
N LEU A 16 -7.99 0.73 5.19
CA LEU A 16 -7.91 0.66 3.74
C LEU A 16 -9.28 0.87 3.09
N VAL A 17 -9.33 1.75 2.09
CA VAL A 17 -10.54 2.04 1.29
C VAL A 17 -10.41 1.48 -0.12
N ALA A 18 -9.27 1.72 -0.77
CA ALA A 18 -8.97 1.24 -2.11
C ALA A 18 -7.46 1.08 -2.28
N ALA A 19 -7.05 0.28 -3.27
CA ALA A 19 -5.66 0.10 -3.63
C ALA A 19 -5.51 0.02 -5.14
N ALA A 20 -4.42 0.59 -5.65
CA ALA A 20 -3.93 0.36 -7.01
C ALA A 20 -2.40 0.26 -6.97
N HIS A 21 -1.78 0.03 -8.12
CA HIS A 21 -0.33 0.12 -8.25
C HIS A 21 0.06 0.65 -9.63
N CYS A 22 1.24 1.26 -9.70
CA CYS A 22 1.92 1.54 -10.96
C CYS A 22 3.18 0.67 -11.07
N ALA A 23 4.08 1.01 -11.99
CA ALA A 23 5.30 0.24 -12.23
C ALA A 23 6.17 0.02 -10.98
N THR A 24 6.20 0.95 -10.02
CA THR A 24 7.11 0.86 -8.85
C THR A 24 6.46 1.14 -7.50
N ARG A 25 5.21 1.62 -7.48
CA ARG A 25 4.53 2.11 -6.27
C ARG A 25 3.20 1.45 -6.07
N LEU A 26 2.96 1.05 -4.82
CA LEU A 26 1.64 0.72 -4.31
C LEU A 26 0.95 2.03 -3.89
N ARG A 27 -0.31 2.22 -4.28
CA ARG A 27 -1.11 3.41 -4.00
C ARG A 27 -2.31 3.00 -3.18
N LEU A 28 -2.47 3.61 -2.01
CA LEU A 28 -3.51 3.28 -1.05
C LEU A 28 -4.37 4.51 -0.81
N VAL A 29 -5.70 4.33 -0.82
CA VAL A 29 -6.62 5.30 -0.24
C VAL A 29 -6.94 4.83 1.15
N LEU A 30 -6.69 5.70 2.13
CA LEU A 30 -6.87 5.43 3.54
C LEU A 30 -8.00 6.27 4.10
N LYS A 31 -8.69 5.77 5.14
CA LYS A 31 -9.68 6.56 5.87
C LYS A 31 -9.01 7.66 6.69
N ASP A 32 -7.85 7.35 7.26
CA ASP A 32 -7.07 8.23 8.12
C ASP A 32 -5.57 7.89 8.04
N GLU A 33 -4.80 8.77 7.42
CA GLU A 33 -3.34 8.60 7.29
C GLU A 33 -2.60 8.74 8.63
N ALA A 34 -3.17 9.43 9.62
CA ALA A 34 -2.54 9.57 10.94
C ALA A 34 -2.47 8.25 11.71
N LYS A 35 -3.22 7.23 11.28
CA LYS A 35 -3.17 5.87 11.85
C LYS A 35 -2.07 4.99 11.25
N VAL A 36 -1.37 5.47 10.23
CA VAL A 36 -0.27 4.71 9.63
C VAL A 36 0.90 4.63 10.60
N ASN A 37 1.34 3.42 10.89
CA ASN A 37 2.58 3.19 11.60
C ASN A 37 3.77 3.41 10.65
N GLN A 38 4.14 4.69 10.50
CA GLN A 38 5.23 5.12 9.63
C GLN A 38 6.55 4.41 9.96
N ALA A 39 6.87 4.26 11.25
CA ALA A 39 8.09 3.58 11.69
C ALA A 39 8.15 2.11 11.26
N ALA A 40 7.01 1.41 11.21
CA ALA A 40 6.98 0.03 10.72
C ALA A 40 7.28 -0.05 9.22
N LEU A 41 6.85 0.94 8.43
CA LEU A 41 7.15 1.02 7.00
C LEU A 41 8.60 1.41 6.74
N ASP A 42 9.14 2.38 7.49
CA ASP A 42 10.53 2.84 7.36
C ASP A 42 11.55 1.76 7.72
N ASN A 43 11.20 0.86 8.64
CA ASN A 43 12.06 -0.27 9.04
C ASN A 43 11.91 -1.51 8.13
N ASN A 44 11.06 -1.46 7.11
CA ASN A 44 10.88 -2.54 6.16
C ASN A 44 11.91 -2.43 5.03
N ALA A 45 12.81 -3.42 4.92
CA ALA A 45 13.88 -3.41 3.93
C ALA A 45 13.40 -3.39 2.46
N ASP A 46 12.18 -3.86 2.20
CA ASP A 46 11.57 -3.88 0.86
C ASP A 46 10.78 -2.58 0.55
N VAL A 47 10.61 -1.69 1.55
CA VAL A 47 10.00 -0.37 1.39
C VAL A 47 11.10 0.68 1.21
N LYS A 48 11.17 1.27 0.03
CA LYS A 48 12.19 2.26 -0.34
C LYS A 48 11.81 3.69 0.02
N GLY A 49 10.60 3.89 0.50
CA GLY A 49 10.07 5.18 0.91
C GLY A 49 8.55 5.23 0.84
N THR A 50 7.99 6.24 1.47
CA THR A 50 6.55 6.51 1.49
C THR A 50 6.30 7.99 1.23
N PHE A 51 5.12 8.30 0.69
CA PHE A 51 4.74 9.68 0.41
C PHE A 51 3.22 9.80 0.36
N SER A 52 2.71 10.95 0.78
CA SER A 52 1.29 11.28 0.70
C SER A 52 1.08 12.43 -0.27
N THR A 53 0.19 12.25 -1.23
CA THR A 53 -0.18 13.28 -2.20
C THR A 53 -1.53 12.98 -2.81
N ASN A 54 -2.35 14.02 -3.04
CA ASN A 54 -3.66 13.91 -3.67
C ASN A 54 -4.58 12.86 -3.01
N GLY A 55 -4.56 12.74 -1.68
CA GLY A 55 -5.39 11.77 -0.94
C GLY A 55 -4.96 10.30 -1.10
N GLN A 56 -3.78 10.06 -1.68
CA GLN A 56 -3.21 8.72 -1.83
C GLN A 56 -1.94 8.62 -0.97
N TYR A 57 -1.93 7.61 -0.09
CA TYR A 57 -0.74 7.17 0.61
C TYR A 57 0.00 6.16 -0.27
N GLN A 58 1.22 6.48 -0.66
CA GLN A 58 1.98 5.71 -1.64
C GLN A 58 3.24 5.11 -1.02
N ILE A 59 3.51 3.87 -1.36
CA ILE A 59 4.64 3.08 -0.84
C ILE A 59 5.50 2.64 -2.03
N ILE A 60 6.78 3.00 -2.01
CA ILE A 60 7.75 2.63 -3.05
C ILE A 60 8.28 1.25 -2.70
N ILE A 61 8.07 0.27 -3.59
CA ILE A 61 8.54 -1.11 -3.40
C ILE A 61 9.60 -1.41 -4.47
N GLY A 62 9.22 -1.25 -5.74
CA GLY A 62 10.12 -1.46 -6.87
C GLY A 62 9.42 -2.10 -8.06
N PRO A 63 10.10 -2.10 -9.22
CA PRO A 63 9.59 -2.73 -10.43
C PRO A 63 9.42 -4.23 -10.25
N GLY A 64 8.29 -4.77 -10.72
CA GLY A 64 7.95 -6.19 -10.60
C GLY A 64 7.39 -6.57 -9.23
N ASP A 65 8.12 -6.31 -8.15
CA ASP A 65 7.74 -6.68 -6.78
C ASP A 65 6.39 -6.10 -6.36
N VAL A 66 6.13 -4.86 -6.77
CA VAL A 66 4.87 -4.16 -6.49
C VAL A 66 3.63 -4.92 -6.98
N ASN A 67 3.74 -5.65 -8.11
CA ASN A 67 2.63 -6.42 -8.67
C ASN A 67 2.22 -7.55 -7.71
N PHE A 68 3.22 -8.26 -7.17
CA PHE A 68 3.01 -9.36 -6.22
C PHE A 68 2.50 -8.85 -4.88
N VAL A 69 3.01 -7.71 -4.41
CA VAL A 69 2.55 -7.09 -3.16
C VAL A 69 1.10 -6.64 -3.29
N TYR A 70 0.75 -5.96 -4.38
CA TYR A 70 -0.62 -5.53 -4.66
C TYR A 70 -1.59 -6.71 -4.71
N ALA A 71 -1.30 -7.74 -5.49
CA ALA A 71 -2.17 -8.92 -5.61
C ALA A 71 -2.41 -9.60 -4.25
N GLU A 72 -1.38 -9.68 -3.41
CA GLU A 72 -1.49 -10.23 -2.06
C GLU A 72 -2.26 -9.32 -1.11
N ILE A 73 -2.20 -7.99 -1.28
CA ILE A 73 -3.04 -7.05 -0.52
C ILE A 73 -4.50 -7.28 -0.88
N ILE A 74 -4.87 -7.24 -2.16
CA ILE A 74 -6.24 -7.46 -2.64
C ILE A 74 -6.80 -8.77 -2.09
N LYS A 75 -6.04 -9.86 -2.20
CA LYS A 75 -6.42 -11.18 -1.68
C LYS A 75 -6.66 -11.19 -0.17
N LYS A 76 -5.84 -10.50 0.63
CA LYS A 76 -5.92 -10.50 2.10
C LYS A 76 -6.98 -9.54 2.65
N THR A 77 -7.27 -8.46 1.94
CA THR A 77 -8.17 -7.42 2.40
C THR A 77 -9.57 -7.55 1.82
N GLY A 78 -9.70 -8.17 0.64
CA GLY A 78 -10.96 -8.23 -0.10
C GLY A 78 -11.36 -6.91 -0.75
N LEU A 79 -10.41 -5.97 -0.86
CA LEU A 79 -10.62 -4.70 -1.57
C LEU A 79 -10.90 -4.95 -3.05
N LYS A 80 -11.68 -4.06 -3.66
CA LYS A 80 -11.85 -4.09 -5.12
C LYS A 80 -10.58 -3.60 -5.79
N GLU A 81 -10.21 -4.28 -6.86
CA GLU A 81 -9.17 -3.80 -7.76
C GLU A 81 -9.68 -2.55 -8.49
N VAL A 82 -8.88 -1.50 -8.49
CA VAL A 82 -9.15 -0.24 -9.20
C VAL A 82 -7.91 0.18 -9.98
N SER A 83 -8.12 0.86 -11.11
CA SER A 83 -6.99 1.41 -11.88
C SER A 83 -6.44 2.65 -11.16
N THR A 84 -5.22 3.05 -11.51
CA THR A 84 -4.63 4.27 -10.93
C THR A 84 -5.35 5.53 -11.35
N ASP A 85 -6.05 5.51 -12.48
CA ASP A 85 -6.79 6.66 -13.01
C ASP A 85 -8.18 6.80 -12.35
N ASP A 86 -8.66 5.72 -11.73
CA ASP A 86 -9.93 5.68 -10.99
C ASP A 86 -9.76 5.94 -9.48
N LEU A 87 -8.52 6.16 -9.02
CA LEU A 87 -8.16 6.44 -7.62
C LEU A 87 -8.14 7.94 -7.28
#